data_AF-A0A7W0GVU8-F1
#
_entry.id   AF-A0A7W0GVU8-F1
#
_cell.length_a   1.000
_cell.length_b   1.000
_cell.length_c   1.000
_cell.angle_alpha   90.00
_cell.angle_beta   90.00
_cell.angle_gamma   90.00
#
_symmetry.space_group_name_H-M   'P 1'
#
loop_
_entity.id
_entity.type
_entity.pdbx_description
1 polymer ?
#
loop_
_entity_poly.entity_id
_entity_poly.type
_entity_poly.pdbx_seq_one_letter_code
_entity_poly.pdbx_strand_id
1 'polypeptide(L)'
;MTLTTAAGAQHAPIVGPRPSQVLAVAAQGPLRQPLAIDSVRRDIRPTHWKKGALIGGITIGLGLALSAMAWCNADSPCGEGAVPFSFLAGGAVGGLIGALIGGQFPKEEDP
;
A
#
# COMPACT_ATOMS: atom_id res chain seq x y z
N MET A 1 44.64 -5.78 39.69
CA MET A 1 44.08 -4.70 38.86
C MET A 1 43.14 -3.88 39.73
N THR A 2 43.55 -2.65 40.06
CA THR A 2 42.85 -1.72 40.94
C THR A 2 41.92 -0.81 40.15
N LEU A 3 40.64 -0.75 40.53
CA LEU A 3 39.68 0.24 40.06
C LEU A 3 39.18 1.04 41.27
N THR A 4 39.88 2.14 41.56
CA THR A 4 39.27 3.34 42.13
C THR A 4 38.64 4.10 40.94
N THR A 5 37.52 4.83 41.03
CA THR A 5 37.26 5.93 41.96
C THR A 5 35.80 6.37 41.77
N ALA A 6 35.13 6.74 42.85
CA ALA A 6 33.82 7.36 42.85
C ALA A 6 33.87 8.83 42.40
N ALA A 7 32.82 9.30 41.73
CA ALA A 7 32.42 10.71 41.61
C ALA A 7 30.97 10.71 41.08
N GLY A 8 29.95 11.07 41.86
CA GLY A 8 29.68 12.43 42.31
C GLY A 8 28.57 13.02 41.43
N ALA A 9 27.31 12.67 41.70
CA ALA A 9 26.15 13.23 40.99
C ALA A 9 25.91 14.68 41.48
N GLN A 10 26.37 15.68 40.72
CA GLN A 10 26.08 17.08 40.99
C GLN A 10 24.67 17.41 40.47
N HIS A 11 23.72 17.56 41.39
CA HIS A 11 22.40 18.14 41.13
C HIS A 11 22.56 19.62 40.78
N ALA A 12 22.39 19.98 39.50
CA ALA A 12 22.25 21.36 39.07
C ALA A 12 20.77 21.80 39.21
N PRO A 13 20.46 22.95 39.82
CA PRO A 13 19.10 23.47 39.90
C PRO A 13 18.61 23.85 38.49
N ILE A 14 17.45 23.32 38.11
CA ILE A 14 16.80 23.61 36.82
C ILE A 14 16.24 25.04 36.88
N VAL A 15 17.02 26.01 36.42
CA VAL A 15 16.55 27.35 36.11
C VAL A 15 15.85 27.28 34.75
N GLY A 16 14.52 27.27 34.77
CA GLY A 16 13.72 27.25 33.54
C GLY A 16 13.91 28.51 32.70
N PRO A 17 13.93 28.41 31.36
CA PRO A 17 14.07 29.57 30.49
C PRO A 17 12.85 30.49 30.62
N ARG A 18 13.09 31.80 30.50
CA ARG A 18 12.03 32.82 30.53
C ARG A 18 11.02 32.53 29.40
N PRO A 19 9.71 32.71 29.61
CA PRO A 19 8.67 32.35 28.64
C PRO A 19 8.84 33.03 27.27
N SER A 20 9.47 34.20 27.22
CA SER A 20 9.80 34.91 25.97
C SER A 20 10.85 34.20 25.10
N GLN A 21 11.67 33.32 25.67
CA GLN A 21 12.65 32.52 24.91
C GLN A 21 12.03 31.25 24.32
N VAL A 22 10.96 30.73 24.93
CA VAL A 22 10.23 29.56 24.41
C VAL A 22 9.50 29.90 23.11
N LEU A 23 8.96 31.13 23.00
CA LEU A 23 8.27 31.58 21.78
C LEU A 23 9.25 31.84 20.62
N ALA A 24 10.45 32.36 20.90
CA ALA A 24 11.49 32.56 19.90
C ALA A 24 12.05 31.22 19.37
N VAL A 25 12.29 30.25 20.26
CA VAL A 25 12.73 28.90 19.88
C VAL A 25 11.62 28.12 19.15
N ALA A 26 10.35 28.30 19.50
CA ALA A 26 9.24 27.72 18.74
C ALA A 26 9.10 28.34 17.33
N ALA A 27 9.35 29.64 17.19
CA ALA A 27 9.37 30.32 15.90
C ALA A 27 10.60 29.97 15.04
N GLN A 28 11.72 29.61 15.67
CA GLN A 28 12.96 29.14 15.03
C GLN A 28 13.09 27.60 15.04
N GLY A 29 12.02 26.90 15.42
CA GLY A 29 12.00 25.46 15.58
C GLY A 29 12.12 24.71 14.24
N PRO A 30 12.54 23.44 14.26
CA PRO A 30 12.76 22.59 13.08
C PRO A 30 11.48 22.28 12.28
N LEU A 31 10.34 22.88 12.63
CA LEU A 31 9.08 22.77 11.89
C LEU A 31 9.10 23.53 10.54
N ARG A 32 10.19 24.24 10.24
CA ARG A 32 10.53 24.68 8.87
C ARG A 32 11.35 23.67 8.08
N GLN A 33 11.51 22.44 8.57
CA GLN A 33 11.77 21.36 7.64
C GLN A 33 10.52 21.28 6.76
N PRO A 34 10.59 21.59 5.45
CA PRO A 34 9.55 21.09 4.56
C PRO A 34 9.45 19.61 4.91
N LEU A 35 8.25 19.09 5.15
CA LEU A 35 7.99 17.65 5.15
C LEU A 35 8.94 17.11 4.09
N ALA A 36 9.99 16.41 4.53
CA ALA A 36 10.87 15.74 3.61
C ALA A 36 9.88 14.76 2.98
N ILE A 37 9.31 15.17 1.86
CA ILE A 37 8.76 14.29 0.87
C ILE A 37 9.93 13.38 0.69
N ASP A 38 9.83 12.23 1.36
CA ASP A 38 10.82 11.19 1.33
C ASP A 38 10.87 10.82 -0.15
N SER A 39 11.75 11.53 -0.85
CA SER A 39 11.94 11.44 -2.28
C SER A 39 12.84 10.25 -2.49
N VAL A 40 12.45 9.12 -1.89
CA VAL A 40 12.64 7.82 -2.50
C VAL A 40 12.04 7.99 -3.87
N ARG A 41 12.93 8.26 -4.83
CA ARG A 41 12.68 8.17 -6.25
C ARG A 41 12.17 6.75 -6.42
N ARG A 42 10.84 6.58 -6.35
CA ARG A 42 10.20 5.30 -6.64
C ARG A 42 10.53 5.09 -8.10
N ASP A 43 11.57 4.31 -8.30
CA ASP A 43 11.89 3.77 -9.60
C ASP A 43 10.74 2.82 -9.90
N ILE A 44 9.65 3.36 -10.48
CA ILE A 44 8.46 2.60 -10.83
C ILE A 44 8.87 1.76 -12.03
N ARG A 45 9.55 0.64 -11.75
CA ARG A 45 9.88 -0.33 -12.79
C ARG A 45 8.57 -0.79 -13.42
N PRO A 46 8.47 -0.82 -14.76
CA PRO A 46 7.26 -1.27 -15.41
C PRO A 46 7.02 -2.73 -15.05
N THR A 47 5.87 -3.06 -14.46
CA THR A 47 5.51 -4.44 -14.07
C THR A 47 4.46 -5.05 -15.00
N HIS A 48 4.20 -6.34 -14.83
CA HIS A 48 3.19 -7.09 -15.58
C HIS A 48 1.74 -6.90 -15.08
N TRP A 49 1.47 -5.91 -14.22
CA TRP A 49 0.15 -5.70 -13.61
C TRP A 49 -1.01 -5.66 -14.62
N LYS A 50 -0.84 -5.01 -15.79
CA LYS A 50 -1.88 -4.98 -16.85
C LYS A 50 -2.16 -6.36 -17.45
N LYS A 51 -1.09 -7.13 -17.73
CA LYS A 51 -1.22 -8.48 -18.29
C LYS A 51 -1.86 -9.42 -17.26
N GLY A 52 -1.41 -9.33 -16.01
CA GLY A 52 -2.00 -10.08 -14.89
C GLY A 52 -3.47 -9.74 -14.69
N ALA A 53 -3.86 -8.46 -14.73
CA ALA A 53 -5.26 -8.04 -14.62
C ALA A 53 -6.13 -8.61 -15.73
N LEU A 54 -5.65 -8.57 -16.98
CA LEU A 54 -6.37 -9.11 -18.11
C LEU A 54 -6.58 -10.63 -17.98
N ILE A 55 -5.51 -11.36 -17.68
CA ILE A 55 -5.56 -12.83 -17.56
C ILE A 55 -6.45 -13.21 -16.39
N GLY A 56 -6.24 -12.63 -15.20
CA GLY A 56 -7.03 -12.92 -14.01
C GLY A 56 -8.51 -12.55 -14.16
N GLY A 57 -8.81 -11.44 -14.83
CA GLY A 57 -10.17 -11.02 -15.10
C GLY A 57 -10.91 -11.96 -16.06
N ILE A 58 -10.25 -12.38 -17.15
CA ILE A 58 -10.87 -13.32 -18.09
C ILE A 58 -11.06 -14.70 -17.46
N THR A 59 -10.08 -15.24 -16.74
CA THR A 59 -10.17 -16.59 -16.17
C THR A 59 -11.26 -16.69 -15.10
N ILE A 60 -11.27 -15.77 -14.14
CA ILE A 60 -12.25 -15.77 -13.04
C ILE A 60 -13.63 -15.31 -13.54
N GLY A 61 -13.68 -14.28 -14.40
CA GLY A 61 -14.92 -13.82 -15.00
C GLY A 61 -15.62 -14.93 -15.80
N LEU A 62 -14.89 -15.61 -16.68
CA LEU A 62 -15.45 -16.72 -17.47
C LEU A 62 -15.86 -17.91 -16.58
N GLY A 63 -15.03 -18.26 -15.58
CA GLY A 63 -15.37 -19.33 -14.64
C GLY A 63 -16.66 -19.06 -13.87
N LEU A 64 -16.86 -17.83 -13.38
CA LEU A 64 -18.08 -17.40 -12.69
C LEU A 64 -19.29 -17.34 -13.62
N ALA A 65 -19.12 -16.86 -14.85
CA ALA A 65 -20.19 -16.81 -15.84
C ALA A 65 -20.71 -18.21 -16.21
N LEU A 66 -19.79 -19.15 -16.44
CA LEU A 66 -20.13 -20.54 -16.74
C LEU A 66 -20.80 -21.23 -15.54
N SER A 67 -20.30 -20.97 -14.34
CA SER A 67 -20.91 -21.50 -13.11
C SER A 67 -22.31 -20.95 -12.89
N ALA A 68 -22.51 -19.64 -13.12
CA ALA A 68 -23.83 -19.02 -13.07
C ALA A 68 -24.76 -19.62 -14.12
N MET A 69 -24.29 -19.78 -15.37
CA MET A 69 -25.09 -20.40 -16.43
C MET A 69 -25.52 -21.83 -16.08
N ALA A 70 -24.61 -22.66 -15.55
CA ALA A 70 -24.91 -24.02 -15.12
C ALA A 70 -25.95 -24.04 -14.00
N TRP A 71 -25.81 -23.17 -13.00
CA TRP A 71 -26.75 -23.09 -11.89
C TRP A 71 -28.13 -22.60 -12.32
N CYS A 72 -28.17 -21.58 -13.18
CA CYS A 72 -29.41 -21.04 -13.75
C CYS A 72 -30.16 -22.05 -14.62
N ASN A 73 -29.44 -22.97 -15.27
CA ASN A 73 -30.06 -24.04 -16.05
C ASN A 73 -30.52 -25.23 -15.18
N ALA A 74 -29.95 -25.40 -13.98
CA ALA A 74 -30.22 -26.55 -13.12
C ALA A 74 -31.38 -26.31 -12.14
N ASP A 75 -31.35 -25.20 -11.38
CA ASP A 75 -32.15 -25.10 -10.15
C ASP A 75 -32.97 -23.80 -10.01
N SER A 76 -32.76 -22.79 -10.85
CA SER A 76 -33.44 -21.50 -10.67
C SER A 76 -33.55 -20.67 -11.95
N PRO A 77 -34.73 -20.11 -12.28
CA PRO A 77 -34.84 -19.15 -13.37
C PRO A 77 -34.09 -17.87 -12.99
N CYS A 78 -32.89 -17.71 -13.53
CA CYS A 78 -32.15 -16.49 -13.36
C CYS A 78 -32.70 -15.39 -14.27
N GLY A 79 -32.76 -14.16 -13.73
CA GLY A 79 -33.13 -12.99 -14.52
C GLY A 79 -32.13 -12.71 -15.64
N GLU A 80 -32.61 -12.10 -16.73
CA GLU A 80 -31.77 -11.58 -17.80
C GLU A 80 -30.75 -10.61 -17.21
N GLY A 81 -29.50 -11.07 -17.09
CA GLY A 81 -28.42 -10.28 -16.50
C GLY A 81 -27.53 -11.04 -15.52
N ALA A 82 -27.95 -12.19 -14.97
CA ALA A 82 -27.15 -12.92 -13.99
C ALA A 82 -25.79 -13.40 -14.53
N VAL A 83 -25.77 -13.90 -15.77
CA VAL A 83 -24.54 -14.37 -16.44
C VAL A 83 -23.58 -13.21 -16.79
N PRO A 84 -24.01 -12.11 -17.44
CA PRO A 84 -23.09 -10.99 -17.67
C PRO A 84 -22.68 -10.28 -16.38
N PHE A 85 -23.54 -10.23 -15.36
CA PHE A 85 -23.18 -9.67 -14.06
C PHE A 85 -22.12 -10.52 -13.36
N SER A 86 -22.29 -11.85 -13.32
CA SER A 86 -21.29 -12.76 -12.73
C SER A 86 -19.96 -12.73 -13.49
N PHE A 87 -19.99 -12.59 -14.83
CA PHE A 87 -18.79 -12.34 -15.62
C PHE A 87 -18.08 -11.06 -15.19
N LEU A 88 -18.81 -9.93 -15.08
CA LEU A 88 -18.23 -8.63 -14.74
C LEU A 88 -17.74 -8.58 -13.30
N ALA A 89 -18.53 -9.08 -12.35
CA ALA A 89 -18.15 -9.14 -10.95
C ALA A 89 -16.93 -10.07 -10.75
N GLY A 90 -16.96 -11.25 -11.36
CA GLY A 90 -15.83 -12.17 -11.35
C GLY A 90 -14.60 -11.60 -12.04
N GLY A 91 -14.79 -10.94 -13.17
CA GLY A 91 -13.72 -10.30 -13.93
C GLY A 91 -13.08 -9.12 -13.20
N ALA A 92 -13.86 -8.34 -12.45
CA ALA A 92 -13.33 -7.27 -11.62
C ALA A 92 -12.47 -7.83 -10.47
N VAL A 93 -12.99 -8.83 -9.74
CA VAL A 93 -12.26 -9.46 -8.63
C VAL A 93 -11.00 -10.17 -9.15
N GLY A 94 -11.14 -10.99 -10.20
CA GLY A 94 -10.01 -11.68 -10.79
C GLY A 94 -9.01 -10.76 -11.44
N GLY A 95 -9.46 -9.63 -12.00
CA GLY A 95 -8.61 -8.58 -12.53
C GLY A 95 -7.79 -7.91 -11.44
N LEU A 96 -8.36 -7.62 -10.27
CA LEU A 96 -7.61 -7.06 -9.14
C LEU A 96 -6.57 -8.04 -8.60
N ILE A 97 -6.95 -9.31 -8.42
CA ILE A 97 -6.03 -10.35 -7.95
C ILE A 97 -4.90 -10.56 -8.97
N GLY A 98 -5.26 -10.68 -10.25
CA GLY A 98 -4.29 -10.82 -11.34
C GLY A 98 -3.39 -9.59 -11.48
N ALA A 99 -3.92 -8.38 -11.29
CA ALA A 99 -3.14 -7.15 -11.30
C ALA A 99 -2.12 -7.13 -10.17
N LEU A 100 -2.52 -7.57 -8.97
CA LEU A 100 -1.66 -7.62 -7.80
C LEU A 100 -0.54 -8.65 -7.97
N ILE A 101 -0.86 -9.84 -8.50
CA ILE A 101 0.13 -10.86 -8.82
C ILE A 101 1.09 -10.35 -9.90
N GLY A 102 0.57 -9.85 -11.02
CA GLY A 102 1.38 -9.30 -12.11
C GLY A 102 2.18 -8.05 -11.72
N GLY A 103 1.73 -7.32 -10.69
CA GLY A 103 2.41 -6.17 -10.13
C GLY A 103 3.67 -6.52 -9.35
N GLN A 104 3.82 -7.77 -8.90
CA GLN A 104 5.02 -8.23 -8.20
C GLN A 104 6.16 -8.61 -9.17
N PHE A 105 5.86 -8.79 -10.47
CA PHE A 105 6.86 -9.17 -11.47
C PHE A 105 7.26 -7.96 -12.33
N PRO A 106 8.52 -7.50 -12.27
CA PRO A 106 9.04 -6.47 -13.16
C PRO A 106 9.11 -7.01 -14.59
N LYS A 107 8.92 -6.13 -15.58
CA LYS A 107 9.21 -6.42 -16.98
C LYS A 107 10.70 -6.29 -17.21
N GLU A 108 11.27 -7.21 -17.97
CA GLU A 108 12.60 -7.03 -18.53
C GLU A 108 12.57 -5.83 -19.49
N GLU A 109 13.50 -4.90 -19.29
CA GLU A 109 13.79 -3.86 -20.27
C GLU A 109 14.59 -4.53 -21.39
N ASP A 110 13.96 -4.68 -22.56
CA ASP A 110 14.68 -5.09 -23.77
C ASP A 110 15.83 -4.09 -24.02
N PRO A 111 17.09 -4.58 -24.21
CA PRO A 111 18.27 -3.75 -24.42
C PRO A 111 18.27 -2.97 -25.75
#